data_AF-A0A2J6RBI2-F1
#
_entry.id   AF-A0A2J6RBI2-F1
#
_cell.length_a   1.000
_cell.length_b   1.000
_cell.length_c   1.000
_cell.angle_alpha   90.00
_cell.angle_beta   90.00
_cell.angle_gamma   90.00
#
_symmetry.space_group_name_H-M   'P 1'
#
loop_
_entity.id
_entity.type
_entity.pdbx_description
1 polymer ?
#
loop_
_entity_poly.entity_id
_entity_poly.type
_entity_poly.pdbx_seq_one_letter_code
_entity_poly.pdbx_strand_id
1 'polypeptide(L)' 'MAPLLAEVGDLVFAFRGGQVLYTLRPKDSFAGRYSYIRETYVHGLMDGEVMRRLEGGEALVQNLVLV' A
#
# COMPACT_ATOMS: atom_id res chain seq x y z
N MET A 1 -8.98 2.73 -9.04
CA MET A 1 -8.43 2.12 -10.26
C MET A 1 -7.23 1.29 -9.85
N ALA A 2 -7.29 -0.02 -10.09
CA ALA A 2 -6.16 -0.91 -9.88
C ALA A 2 -5.28 -1.00 -11.15
N PRO A 3 -3.97 -1.26 -11.03
CA PRO A 3 -3.10 -1.43 -12.19
C PRO A 3 -3.46 -2.71 -12.97
N LEU A 4 -3.11 -2.76 -14.28
CA LEU A 4 -3.40 -3.90 -15.16
C LEU A 4 -2.83 -5.23 -14.65
N LEU A 5 -1.70 -5.18 -13.93
CA LEU A 5 -1.01 -6.35 -13.37
C LEU A 5 -1.50 -6.73 -11.97
N ALA A 6 -2.53 -6.05 -11.45
CA ALA A 6 -3.11 -6.38 -10.16
C ALA A 6 -3.84 -7.72 -10.20
N GLU A 7 -3.65 -8.51 -9.15
CA GLU A 7 -4.33 -9.78 -8.94
C GLU A 7 -5.08 -9.76 -7.60
N VAL A 8 -6.07 -10.66 -7.47
CA VAL A 8 -6.77 -10.86 -6.20
C VAL A 8 -5.76 -11.31 -5.14
N GLY A 9 -5.71 -10.60 -4.01
CA GLY A 9 -4.74 -10.82 -2.94
C GLY A 9 -3.64 -9.75 -2.89
N ASP A 10 -3.51 -8.90 -3.92
CA ASP A 10 -2.65 -7.72 -3.85
C ASP A 10 -3.20 -6.71 -2.84
N LEU A 11 -2.28 -6.01 -2.18
CA LEU A 11 -2.58 -5.06 -1.11
C LEU A 11 -2.19 -3.64 -1.52
N VAL A 12 -2.92 -2.66 -1.00
CA VAL A 12 -2.61 -1.23 -1.22
C VAL A 12 -1.89 -0.67 -0.01
N PHE A 13 -0.73 -0.07 -0.24
CA PHE A 13 0.10 0.56 0.78
C PHE A 13 0.31 2.05 0.48
N ALA A 14 0.36 2.86 1.53
CA ALA A 14 0.96 4.19 1.48
C ALA A 14 2.31 4.13 2.17
N PHE A 15 3.37 4.59 1.51
CA PHE A 15 4.66 4.75 2.17
C PHE A 15 4.73 6.07 2.89
N ARG A 16 5.39 6.07 4.05
CA ARG A 16 5.58 7.29 4.84
C ARG A 16 6.43 8.28 4.02
N GLY A 17 5.85 9.43 3.71
CA GLY A 17 6.45 10.45 2.84
C GLY A 17 6.24 10.22 1.34
N GLY A 18 5.59 9.12 0.94
CA GLY A 18 5.17 8.89 -0.44
C GLY A 18 4.00 9.79 -0.83
N GLN A 19 3.94 10.21 -2.09
CA GLN A 19 2.85 11.06 -2.62
C GLN A 19 1.73 10.25 -3.29
N VAL A 20 1.92 8.94 -3.46
CA VAL A 20 1.00 8.03 -4.15
C VAL A 20 0.81 6.75 -3.35
N LEU A 21 -0.19 5.95 -3.74
CA LEU A 21 -0.41 4.62 -3.21
C LEU A 21 0.28 3.58 -4.08
N TYR A 22 0.65 2.46 -3.48
CA TYR A 22 1.40 1.40 -4.12
C TYR A 22 0.63 0.08 -3.97
N THR A 23 0.53 -0.68 -5.06
CA THR A 23 0.04 -2.05 -5.04
C THR A 23 1.22 -2.98 -4.79
N LEU A 24 1.15 -3.75 -3.71
CA LEU A 24 2.17 -4.70 -3.29
C LEU A 24 1.59 -6.12 -3.23
N ARG A 25 2.35 -7.09 -3.71
CA ARG A 25 1.98 -8.51 -3.64
C ARG A 25 2.72 -9.22 -2.52
N PRO A 26 2.03 -9.86 -1.55
CA PRO A 26 2.71 -10.68 -0.55
C PRO A 26 3.42 -11.86 -1.23
N LYS A 27 4.61 -12.21 -0.72
CA LYS A 27 5.29 -13.45 -1.12
C LYS A 27 4.94 -14.55 -0.12
N ASP A 28 4.24 -15.60 -0.58
CA ASP A 28 3.75 -16.72 0.25
C ASP A 28 4.76 -17.31 1.23
N SER A 29 6.06 -17.27 0.91
CA SER A 29 7.08 -17.94 1.72
C SER A 29 7.57 -17.14 2.94
N PHE A 30 7.32 -15.83 3.03
CA PHE A 30 7.87 -15.00 4.13
C PHE A 30 6.95 -13.84 4.50
N ALA A 31 6.44 -13.87 5.73
CA ALA A 31 5.72 -12.74 6.31
C ALA A 31 6.57 -11.45 6.26
N GLY A 32 5.97 -10.34 5.83
CA GLY A 32 6.63 -9.05 5.74
C GLY A 32 7.42 -8.80 4.44
N ARG A 33 7.48 -9.77 3.51
CA ARG A 33 8.09 -9.58 2.19
C ARG A 33 7.04 -9.37 1.11
N TYR A 34 7.25 -8.32 0.33
CA TYR A 34 6.31 -7.92 -0.71
C TYR A 34 7.05 -7.58 -2.00
N SER A 35 6.48 -7.96 -3.13
CA SER A 35 6.93 -7.44 -4.42
C SER A 35 6.13 -6.21 -4.81
N TYR A 36 6.84 -5.19 -5.27
CA TYR A 36 6.24 -4.00 -5.82
C TYR A 36 5.60 -4.30 -7.18
N ILE A 37 4.30 -4.03 -7.32
CA ILE A 37 3.59 -4.21 -8.60
C ILE A 37 3.62 -2.89 -9.36
N ARG A 38 2.86 -1.89 -8.91
CA ARG A 38 2.77 -0.54 -9.50
C ARG A 38 2.15 0.45 -8.52
N GLU A 39 2.22 1.73 -8.86
CA GLU A 39 1.38 2.78 -8.28
C GLU A 39 -0.11 2.53 -8.57
N THR A 40 -0.98 2.98 -7.67
CA THR A 40 -2.42 2.79 -7.78
C THR A 40 -3.18 4.00 -7.28
N TYR A 41 -4.42 4.17 -7.76
CA TYR A 41 -5.31 5.23 -7.33
C TYR A 41 -6.52 4.62 -6.64
N VAL A 42 -6.72 4.98 -5.37
CA VAL A 42 -7.94 4.65 -4.64
C VAL A 42 -8.61 5.95 -4.23
N HIS A 43 -9.82 6.16 -4.74
CA HIS A 43 -10.62 7.32 -4.38
C HIS A 43 -10.88 7.29 -2.87
N GLY A 44 -10.71 8.43 -2.19
CA GLY A 44 -10.86 8.51 -0.74
C GLY A 44 -9.71 7.91 0.08
N LEU A 45 -8.55 7.64 -0.53
CA LEU A 45 -7.29 7.33 0.18
C LEU A 45 -6.12 8.22 -0.30
N MET A 46 -6.41 9.24 -1.10
CA MET A 46 -5.43 10.21 -1.59
C MET A 46 -5.69 11.60 -0.98
N ASP A 47 -4.90 12.59 -1.36
CA ASP A 47 -5.02 13.97 -0.84
C ASP A 47 -4.88 14.04 0.69
N GLY A 48 -3.83 13.39 1.21
CA GLY A 48 -3.52 13.37 2.64
C GLY A 48 -4.47 12.53 3.51
N GLU A 49 -5.51 11.92 2.93
CA GLU A 49 -6.51 11.14 3.66
C GLU A 49 -5.90 9.98 4.46
N VAL A 50 -4.93 9.27 3.89
CA VAL A 50 -4.21 8.21 4.62
C VAL A 50 -3.42 8.76 5.81
N MET A 51 -2.84 9.97 5.67
CA MET A 51 -2.15 10.61 6.79
C MET A 51 -3.12 11.05 7.88
N ARG A 52 -4.28 11.61 7.51
CA ARG A 52 -5.33 11.94 8.48
C ARG A 52 -5.79 10.72 9.28
N ARG A 53 -5.98 9.57 8.61
CA ARG A 53 -6.33 8.31 9.28
C ARG A 53 -5.21 7.79 10.18
N LEU A 54 -3.95 7.97 9.78
CA LEU A 54 -2.81 7.64 10.62
C LEU A 54 -2.75 8.53 11.88
N GLU A 55 -2.98 9.83 11.73
CA GLU A 55 -3.04 10.80 12.83
C GLU A 55 -4.23 10.54 13.77
N GLY A 56 -5.37 10.11 13.21
CA GLY A 56 -6.56 9.72 13.95
C GLY A 56 -6.49 8.34 14.62
N GLY A 57 -5.41 7.57 14.40
CA GLY A 57 -5.25 6.22 14.96
C GLY A 57 -6.06 5.13 14.26
N GLU A 58 -6.63 5.42 13.09
CA GLU A 58 -7.40 4.48 12.26
C GLU A 58 -6.51 3.63 11.34
N ALA A 59 -5.21 3.96 11.26
CA ALA A 59 -4.21 3.22 10.48
C ALA A 59 -2.98 2.90 11.32
N LEU A 60 -2.32 1.78 11.00
CA LEU A 60 -1.09 1.33 11.66
C LEU A 60 0.11 1.48 10.72
N VAL A 61 1.23 1.96 11.25
CA VAL A 61 2.52 1.91 10.55
C VAL A 61 3.16 0.57 10.79
N GLN A 62 3.56 -0.09 9.70
CA GLN A 62 4.33 -1.33 9.76
C GLN A 62 5.59 -1.24 8.90
N ASN A 63 6.63 -1.95 9.31
CA ASN A 63 7.83 -2.13 8.50
C ASN A 63 7.63 -3.32 7.55
N LEU A 64 8.12 -3.18 6.32
CA LEU A 64 8.09 -4.24 5.31
C LEU A 64 9.36 -4.23 4.48
N VAL A 65 9.64 -5.35 3.82
CA VAL A 65 10.77 -5.51 2.91
C VAL A 65 10.24 -5.66 1.48
N LEU A 66 10.72 -4.80 0.58
CA LEU A 66 10.48 -4.94 -0.86
C LEU A 66 11.51 -5.89 -1.46
N VAL A 67 11.03 -6.87 -2.24
CA VAL A 67 11.84 -7.90 -2.91
C VAL A 67 11.55 -8.01 -4.40
#